data_AF-A0A971GIT4-F1
#
_entry.id   AF-A0A971GIT4-F1
#
_cell.length_a   1.000
_cell.length_b   1.000
_cell.length_c   1.000
_cell.angle_alpha   90.00
_cell.angle_beta   90.00
_cell.angle_gamma   90.00
#
_symmetry.space_group_name_H-M   'P 1'
#
loop_
_entity.id
_entity.type
_entity.pdbx_description
1 polymer ?
#
loop_
_entity_poly.entity_id
_entity_poly.type
_entity_poly.pdbx_seq_one_letter_code
_entity_poly.pdbx_strand_id
1 'polypeptide(L)'
;MKNYITMLRPGDSVNEEDVKRRYRELVKQNHPDLFPEERRREQNLILMEINEAYLSIIGSGEDDVNNGVQAKASSGNVPVMHRDPAYVYYRSAIDHLNRGNYIFNWSRYATTKFRYHFDVRKSSMLRTAREALEHYRIAYSSFMKVCTGYPGSVWAGDSADKLDHIEKLNERYTEIIERLTGGLPEQR
;
A
#
# COMPACT_ATOMS: atom_id res chain seq x y z
N MET A 1 -14.55 1.10 7.18
CA MET A 1 -13.09 0.85 7.25
C MET A 1 -12.58 1.41 8.57
N LYS A 2 -11.69 0.69 9.25
CA LYS A 2 -11.09 1.18 10.50
C LYS A 2 -10.14 2.32 10.16
N ASN A 3 -10.12 3.39 10.95
CA ASN A 3 -9.18 4.48 10.75
C ASN A 3 -7.86 4.13 11.46
N TYR A 4 -6.96 3.42 10.78
CA TYR A 4 -5.69 2.99 11.36
C TYR A 4 -4.76 4.16 11.72
N ILE A 5 -4.94 5.34 11.11
CA ILE A 5 -4.21 6.56 11.52
C ILE A 5 -4.56 6.90 12.97
N THR A 6 -5.85 6.90 13.33
CA THR A 6 -6.29 7.16 14.71
C THR A 6 -5.90 6.04 15.68
N MET A 7 -5.78 4.79 15.22
CA MET A 7 -5.33 3.68 16.07
C MET A 7 -3.83 3.75 16.36
N LEU A 8 -3.03 4.15 15.38
CA LEU A 8 -1.58 4.34 15.54
C LEU A 8 -1.26 5.60 16.34
N ARG A 9 -2.04 6.67 16.16
CA ARG A 9 -1.88 7.98 16.83
C ARG A 9 -3.22 8.44 17.47
N PRO A 10 -3.60 7.91 18.65
CA PRO A 10 -4.83 8.26 19.36
C PRO A 10 -4.77 9.64 20.07
N GLY A 11 -4.06 10.61 19.50
CA GLY A 11 -3.92 11.98 20.06
C GLY A 11 -2.72 12.73 19.48
N ASP A 12 -2.70 14.04 19.64
CA ASP A 12 -1.69 14.91 19.00
C ASP A 12 -0.28 14.80 19.63
N SER A 13 -0.18 14.33 20.88
CA SER A 13 1.06 14.30 21.67
C SER A 13 1.77 12.93 21.72
N VAL A 14 1.49 12.04 20.76
CA VAL A 14 2.10 10.70 20.72
C VAL A 14 3.50 10.78 20.07
N ASN A 15 4.53 10.28 20.76
CA ASN A 15 5.90 10.25 20.24
C ASN A 15 6.05 9.19 19.12
N GLU A 16 7.02 9.36 18.23
CA GLU A 16 7.31 8.46 17.11
C GLU A 16 7.54 7.00 17.57
N GLU A 17 8.18 6.82 18.73
CA GLU A 17 8.43 5.49 19.32
C GLU A 17 7.13 4.78 19.74
N ASP A 18 6.12 5.52 20.21
CA ASP A 18 4.81 4.94 20.53
C ASP A 18 4.05 4.53 19.26
N VAL A 19 4.18 5.31 18.18
CA VAL A 19 3.61 4.98 16.87
C VAL A 19 4.27 3.70 16.32
N LYS A 20 5.61 3.60 16.40
CA LYS A 20 6.37 2.38 16.03
C LYS A 20 5.91 1.16 16.84
N ARG A 21 5.77 1.30 18.16
CA ARG A 21 5.32 0.19 19.03
C ARG A 21 3.93 -0.30 18.64
N ARG A 22 2.96 0.61 18.49
CA ARG A 22 1.59 0.26 18.07
C ARG A 22 1.53 -0.35 16.68
N TYR A 23 2.34 0.16 15.74
CA TYR A 23 2.47 -0.43 14.41
C TYR A 23 2.89 -1.90 14.48
N ARG A 24 3.95 -2.20 15.25
CA ARG A 24 4.41 -3.59 15.43
C ARG A 24 3.35 -4.48 16.07
N GLU A 25 2.62 -3.97 17.06
CA GLU A 25 1.50 -4.70 17.67
C GLU A 25 0.40 -5.01 16.65
N LEU A 26 0.02 -4.03 15.82
CA LEU A 26 -1.00 -4.20 14.79
C LEU A 26 -0.55 -5.16 13.68
N VAL A 27 0.70 -5.08 13.22
CA VAL A 27 1.25 -6.04 12.24
C VAL A 27 1.23 -7.44 12.83
N LYS A 28 1.71 -7.63 14.05
CA LYS A 28 1.68 -8.94 14.73
C LYS A 28 0.27 -9.49 14.91
N GLN A 29 -0.72 -8.64 15.18
CA GLN A 29 -2.11 -9.09 15.36
C GLN A 29 -2.83 -9.40 14.05
N ASN A 30 -2.40 -8.81 12.93
CA ASN A 30 -3.09 -8.90 11.64
C ASN A 30 -2.23 -9.57 10.56
N HIS A 31 -1.10 -10.18 10.93
CA HIS A 31 -0.22 -10.88 9.97
C HIS A 31 -1.00 -12.01 9.30
N PRO A 32 -1.05 -12.09 7.94
CA PRO A 32 -1.85 -13.07 7.21
C PRO A 32 -1.61 -14.51 7.65
N ASP A 33 -0.37 -14.89 7.96
CA ASP A 33 0.01 -16.25 8.37
C ASP A 33 -0.65 -16.72 9.69
N LEU A 34 -1.19 -15.82 10.50
CA LEU A 34 -1.89 -16.18 11.73
C LEU A 34 -3.35 -16.59 11.49
N PHE A 35 -3.84 -16.46 10.26
CA PHE A 35 -5.24 -16.67 9.91
C PHE A 35 -5.41 -17.83 8.92
N PRO A 36 -6.58 -18.50 8.97
CA PRO A 36 -6.89 -19.56 8.02
C PRO A 36 -6.97 -19.00 6.58
N GLU A 37 -6.81 -19.88 5.59
CA GLU A 37 -6.63 -19.52 4.17
C GLU A 37 -7.73 -18.58 3.65
N GLU A 38 -8.98 -18.81 4.05
CA GLU A 38 -10.14 -18.04 3.63
C GLU A 38 -10.08 -16.58 4.09
N ARG A 39 -9.36 -16.32 5.20
CA ARG A 39 -9.22 -14.99 5.80
C ARG A 39 -7.90 -14.32 5.48
N ARG A 40 -6.90 -15.04 4.95
CA ARG A 40 -5.56 -14.47 4.67
C ARG A 40 -5.63 -13.26 3.76
N ARG A 41 -6.48 -13.32 2.72
CA ARG A 41 -6.63 -12.22 1.76
C ARG A 41 -7.24 -10.96 2.38
N GLU A 42 -8.24 -11.12 3.23
CA GLU A 42 -8.80 -10.00 3.99
C GLU A 42 -7.77 -9.38 4.92
N GLN A 43 -6.94 -10.21 5.55
CA GLN A 43 -5.88 -9.75 6.44
C GLN A 43 -4.72 -9.09 5.70
N ASN A 44 -4.40 -9.54 4.49
CA ASN A 44 -3.47 -8.85 3.61
C ASN A 44 -3.95 -7.42 3.31
N LEU A 45 -5.23 -7.24 2.98
CA LEU A 45 -5.78 -5.90 2.78
C LEU A 45 -5.69 -5.04 4.04
N ILE A 46 -6.00 -5.60 5.21
CA ILE A 46 -5.86 -4.90 6.49
C ILE A 46 -4.39 -4.50 6.74
N LEU A 47 -3.43 -5.39 6.47
CA LEU A 47 -2.01 -5.11 6.63
C LEU A 47 -1.55 -3.98 5.69
N MET A 48 -2.04 -3.95 4.44
CA MET A 48 -1.78 -2.83 3.52
C MET A 48 -2.33 -1.50 4.09
N GLU A 49 -3.53 -1.50 4.66
CA GLU A 49 -4.12 -0.31 5.30
C GLU A 49 -3.30 0.16 6.53
N ILE A 50 -2.80 -0.77 7.34
CA ILE A 50 -1.92 -0.47 8.49
C ILE A 50 -0.60 0.14 8.00
N ASN A 51 0.02 -0.46 6.98
CA ASN A 51 1.27 0.02 6.38
C ASN A 51 1.12 1.42 5.78
N GLU A 52 0.02 1.70 5.08
CA GLU A 52 -0.30 3.00 4.50
C GLU A 52 -0.47 4.08 5.58
N ALA A 53 -1.20 3.75 6.65
CA ALA A 53 -1.41 4.66 7.77
C ALA A 53 -0.10 4.98 8.51
N TYR A 54 0.75 3.97 8.71
CA TYR A 54 2.05 4.14 9.36
C TYR A 54 2.99 5.05 8.56
N LEU A 55 3.12 4.78 7.26
CA LEU A 55 3.91 5.61 6.36
C LEU A 55 3.40 7.06 6.29
N SER A 56 2.08 7.25 6.38
CA SER A 56 1.48 8.59 6.43
C SER A 56 1.90 9.36 7.67
N ILE A 57 1.96 8.72 8.84
CA ILE A 57 2.33 9.37 10.10
C ILE A 57 3.82 9.68 10.14
N ILE A 58 4.68 8.71 9.80
CA ILE A 58 6.13 8.87 9.86
C ILE A 58 6.64 9.81 8.77
N GLY A 59 6.07 9.73 7.55
CA GLY A 59 6.43 10.62 6.45
C GLY A 59 6.06 12.08 6.69
N SER A 60 5.01 12.36 7.47
CA SER A 60 4.58 13.73 7.81
C SER A 60 5.47 14.42 8.85
N GLY A 61 6.24 13.68 9.66
CA GLY A 61 7.10 14.27 10.70
C GLY A 61 8.37 14.95 10.18
N GLU A 62 8.78 14.67 8.93
CA GLU A 62 10.00 15.22 8.32
C GLU A 62 9.73 16.44 7.39
N ASP A 63 8.47 16.76 7.07
CA ASP A 63 8.08 17.71 6.03
C ASP A 63 7.53 19.07 6.55
N ASP A 64 7.48 19.30 7.87
CA ASP A 64 6.85 20.49 8.47
C ASP A 64 7.61 21.83 8.28
N VAL A 65 8.57 21.88 7.35
CA VAL A 65 9.29 23.13 7.00
C VAL A 65 9.09 23.55 5.55
N ASN A 66 8.61 22.70 4.63
CA ASN A 66 8.43 23.13 3.23
C ASN A 66 7.51 22.20 2.45
N ASN A 67 6.20 22.41 2.55
CA ASN A 67 5.31 22.57 1.39
C ASN A 67 3.85 22.49 1.80
N GLY A 68 3.20 23.66 1.85
CA GLY A 68 1.76 23.72 1.66
C GLY A 68 1.43 23.33 0.23
N VAL A 69 1.03 22.08 0.00
CA VAL A 69 0.47 21.66 -1.28
C VAL A 69 -0.82 20.90 -1.03
N GLN A 70 -1.91 21.63 -1.26
CA GLN A 70 -3.19 21.20 -1.80
C GLN A 70 -3.39 19.69 -1.89
N ALA A 71 -4.31 19.20 -1.08
CA ALA A 71 -5.08 18.01 -1.38
C ALA A 71 -5.72 18.19 -2.77
N LYS A 72 -5.04 17.72 -3.82
CA LYS A 72 -5.68 17.46 -5.10
C LYS A 72 -6.69 16.36 -4.82
N ALA A 73 -7.96 16.74 -4.86
CA ALA A 73 -9.06 15.81 -5.00
C ALA A 73 -8.63 14.76 -6.01
N SER A 74 -8.56 13.51 -5.54
CA SER A 74 -8.40 12.33 -6.38
C SER A 74 -9.38 12.48 -7.53
N SER A 75 -8.84 12.74 -8.72
CA SER A 75 -9.61 12.79 -9.95
C SER A 75 -10.40 11.50 -10.00
N GLY A 76 -11.72 11.60 -9.86
CA GLY A 76 -12.61 10.47 -9.74
C GLY A 76 -12.26 9.46 -10.81
N ASN A 77 -11.80 8.29 -10.38
CA ASN A 77 -11.70 7.12 -11.23
C ASN A 77 -13.13 6.75 -11.58
N VAL A 78 -13.67 7.40 -12.61
CA VAL A 78 -14.97 7.02 -13.15
C VAL A 78 -14.73 5.62 -13.72
N PRO A 79 -15.43 4.60 -13.19
CA PRO A 79 -15.28 3.25 -13.70
C PRO A 79 -15.54 3.30 -15.22
N VAL A 80 -14.62 2.79 -16.03
CA VAL A 80 -14.81 2.67 -17.48
C VAL A 80 -16.18 2.02 -17.68
N MET A 81 -17.13 2.72 -18.31
CA MET A 81 -18.47 2.17 -18.52
C MET A 81 -18.38 1.03 -19.53
N HIS A 82 -18.33 -0.19 -19.03
CA HIS A 82 -18.35 -1.42 -19.82
C HIS A 82 -19.57 -2.25 -19.44
N ARG A 83 -20.07 -3.06 -20.39
CA ARG A 83 -21.25 -3.91 -20.16
C ARG A 83 -20.98 -5.02 -19.15
N ASP A 84 -19.74 -5.50 -19.10
CA ASP A 84 -19.28 -6.47 -18.11
C ASP A 84 -18.72 -5.74 -16.88
N PRO A 85 -19.40 -5.79 -15.71
CA PRO A 85 -18.92 -5.15 -14.49
C PRO A 85 -17.64 -5.78 -13.96
N ALA A 86 -17.37 -7.06 -14.22
CA ALA A 86 -16.12 -7.71 -13.80
C ALA A 86 -14.92 -7.09 -14.53
N TYR A 87 -15.07 -6.81 -15.83
CA TYR A 87 -14.05 -6.11 -16.61
C TYR A 87 -13.75 -4.71 -16.06
N VAL A 88 -14.76 -3.99 -15.58
CA VAL A 88 -14.56 -2.64 -15.03
C VAL A 88 -13.65 -2.67 -13.79
N TYR A 89 -13.94 -3.57 -12.85
CA TYR A 89 -13.08 -3.76 -11.67
C TYR A 89 -11.69 -4.26 -12.05
N TYR A 90 -11.61 -5.23 -12.95
CA TYR A 90 -10.34 -5.76 -13.44
C TYR A 90 -9.48 -4.68 -14.10
N ARG A 91 -10.07 -3.86 -14.98
CA ARG A 91 -9.36 -2.79 -15.68
C ARG A 91 -8.85 -1.74 -14.70
N SER A 92 -9.70 -1.31 -13.77
CA SER A 92 -9.29 -0.38 -12.71
C SER A 92 -8.14 -0.96 -11.88
N ALA A 93 -8.22 -2.24 -11.52
CA ALA A 93 -7.18 -2.92 -10.76
C ALA A 93 -5.84 -2.96 -11.51
N ILE A 94 -5.87 -3.26 -12.82
CA ILE A 94 -4.68 -3.26 -13.68
C ILE A 94 -4.05 -1.87 -13.78
N ASP A 95 -4.86 -0.83 -13.99
CA ASP A 95 -4.36 0.54 -14.09
C ASP A 95 -3.67 0.98 -12.78
N HIS A 96 -4.25 0.64 -11.62
CA HIS A 96 -3.65 0.89 -10.32
C HIS A 96 -2.39 0.05 -10.07
N LEU A 97 -2.41 -1.24 -10.41
CA LEU A 97 -1.24 -2.12 -10.27
C LEU A 97 -0.05 -1.58 -11.10
N ASN A 98 -0.31 -1.19 -12.35
CA ASN A 98 0.71 -0.61 -13.22
C ASN A 98 1.23 0.72 -12.68
N ARG A 99 0.35 1.56 -12.13
CA ARG A 99 0.74 2.84 -11.54
C ARG A 99 1.61 2.66 -10.29
N GLY A 100 1.23 1.75 -9.39
CA GLY A 100 2.04 1.38 -8.23
C GLY A 100 3.41 0.84 -8.64
N ASN A 101 3.43 -0.08 -9.60
CA ASN A 101 4.67 -0.66 -10.15
C ASN A 101 5.58 0.41 -10.74
N TYR A 102 5.00 1.39 -11.44
CA TYR A 102 5.74 2.48 -12.05
C TYR A 102 6.36 3.41 -11.00
N ILE A 103 5.60 3.79 -9.96
CA ILE A 103 6.11 4.63 -8.87
C ILE A 103 7.22 3.90 -8.12
N PHE A 104 7.01 2.62 -7.79
CA PHE A 104 7.96 1.83 -7.01
C PHE A 104 9.23 1.47 -7.80
N ASN A 105 9.09 1.13 -9.08
CA ASN A 105 10.22 0.73 -9.94
C ASN A 105 10.75 1.87 -10.82
N TRP A 106 10.36 3.13 -10.58
CA TRP A 106 10.77 4.27 -11.43
C TRP A 106 12.29 4.35 -11.62
N SER A 107 13.08 4.03 -10.60
CA SER A 107 14.55 4.03 -10.67
C SER A 107 15.11 3.05 -11.71
N ARG A 108 14.37 1.98 -12.06
CA ARG A 108 14.77 1.01 -13.10
C ARG A 108 14.34 1.42 -14.51
N TYR A 109 13.31 2.27 -14.65
CA TYR A 109 12.77 2.70 -15.94
C TYR A 109 13.17 4.13 -16.34
N ALA A 110 13.77 4.90 -15.44
CA ALA A 110 14.41 6.16 -15.77
C ALA A 110 15.62 5.88 -16.67
N THR A 111 15.42 6.03 -17.97
CA THR A 111 16.52 6.14 -18.93
C THR A 111 17.51 7.17 -18.42
N THR A 112 18.79 6.86 -18.57
CA THR A 112 20.00 7.56 -18.08
C THR A 112 20.07 9.07 -18.35
N LYS A 113 19.08 9.68 -19.03
CA LYS A 113 18.97 11.10 -19.36
C LYS A 113 18.16 11.94 -18.36
N PHE A 114 17.28 11.35 -17.56
CA PHE A 114 16.58 12.11 -16.52
C PHE A 114 17.23 11.88 -15.16
N ARG A 115 18.29 12.65 -14.88
CA ARG A 115 18.84 12.81 -13.53
C ARG A 115 17.88 13.62 -12.67
N TYR A 116 16.67 13.12 -12.43
CA TYR A 116 16.02 13.43 -11.18
C TYR A 116 16.75 12.60 -10.15
N HIS A 117 17.66 13.26 -9.42
CA HIS A 117 18.20 12.72 -8.20
C HIS A 117 17.00 12.29 -7.37
N PHE A 118 16.83 10.98 -7.17
CA PHE A 118 16.17 10.55 -5.96
C PHE A 118 16.98 11.22 -4.87
N ASP A 119 16.42 12.21 -4.22
CA ASP A 119 17.01 12.67 -2.98
C ASP A 119 16.96 11.41 -2.11
N VAL A 120 18.12 10.78 -1.90
CA VAL A 120 18.27 9.50 -1.16
C VAL A 120 17.89 9.70 0.32
N ARG A 121 17.35 10.87 0.65
CA ARG A 121 16.69 11.21 1.89
C ARG A 121 15.50 10.27 2.13
N LYS A 122 15.47 9.79 3.35
CA LYS A 122 14.47 8.88 3.91
C LYS A 122 13.03 9.34 3.63
N SER A 123 12.74 10.63 3.78
CA SER A 123 11.42 11.23 3.48
C SER A 123 10.92 10.97 2.06
N SER A 124 11.77 11.13 1.04
CA SER A 124 11.40 10.89 -0.37
C SER A 124 11.06 9.43 -0.63
N MET A 125 11.80 8.51 0.01
CA MET A 125 11.55 7.07 -0.09
C MET A 125 10.23 6.68 0.61
N LEU A 126 9.97 7.21 1.81
CA LEU A 126 8.73 6.96 2.54
C LEU A 126 7.51 7.47 1.79
N ARG A 127 7.60 8.66 1.18
CA ARG A 127 6.52 9.21 0.35
C ARG A 127 6.25 8.36 -0.89
N THR A 128 7.30 7.93 -1.59
CA THR A 128 7.18 7.04 -2.76
C THR A 128 6.57 5.70 -2.37
N ALA A 129 7.01 5.14 -1.23
CA ALA A 129 6.45 3.90 -0.70
C ALA A 129 4.96 4.04 -0.39
N ARG A 130 4.56 5.16 0.24
CA ARG A 130 3.16 5.46 0.56
C ARG A 130 2.29 5.52 -0.70
N GLU A 131 2.71 6.31 -1.69
CA GLU A 131 1.94 6.51 -2.93
C GLU A 131 1.77 5.20 -3.70
N ALA A 132 2.83 4.40 -3.81
CA ALA A 132 2.74 3.09 -4.47
C ALA A 132 1.84 2.11 -3.70
N LEU A 133 1.89 2.11 -2.36
CA LEU A 133 1.06 1.24 -1.53
C LEU A 133 -0.44 1.58 -1.64
N GLU A 134 -0.79 2.86 -1.71
CA GLU A 134 -2.18 3.29 -1.96
C GLU A 134 -2.70 2.71 -3.29
N HIS A 135 -1.89 2.78 -4.36
CA HIS A 135 -2.24 2.16 -5.63
C HIS A 135 -2.40 0.65 -5.52
N TYR A 136 -1.50 -0.05 -4.83
CA TYR A 136 -1.64 -1.50 -4.64
C TYR A 136 -2.88 -1.86 -3.82
N ARG A 137 -3.26 -1.07 -2.80
CA ARG A 137 -4.47 -1.31 -2.00
C ARG A 137 -5.73 -1.22 -2.85
N ILE A 138 -5.81 -0.20 -3.71
CA ILE A 138 -6.94 -0.03 -4.63
C ILE A 138 -6.97 -1.18 -5.65
N ALA A 139 -5.81 -1.59 -6.18
CA ALA A 139 -5.71 -2.74 -7.07
C ALA A 139 -6.17 -4.03 -6.39
N TYR A 140 -5.69 -4.29 -5.17
CA TYR A 140 -6.02 -5.48 -4.38
C TYR A 140 -7.52 -5.58 -4.12
N SER A 141 -8.13 -4.52 -3.60
CA SER A 141 -9.58 -4.48 -3.34
C SER A 141 -10.42 -4.71 -4.60
N SER A 142 -9.96 -4.18 -5.74
CA SER A 142 -10.65 -4.35 -7.03
C SER A 142 -10.51 -5.77 -7.58
N PHE A 143 -9.32 -6.38 -7.54
CA PHE A 143 -9.13 -7.78 -7.91
C PHE A 143 -9.90 -8.73 -6.98
N MET A 144 -9.90 -8.46 -5.67
CA MET A 144 -10.74 -9.20 -4.72
C MET A 144 -12.22 -9.13 -5.09
N LYS A 145 -12.70 -7.97 -5.55
CA LYS A 145 -14.09 -7.81 -6.01
C LYS A 145 -14.39 -8.65 -7.26
N VAL A 146 -13.42 -8.80 -8.17
CA VAL A 146 -13.54 -9.69 -9.33
C VAL A 146 -13.66 -11.15 -8.87
N CYS A 147 -12.71 -11.63 -8.05
CA CYS A 147 -12.69 -13.03 -7.61
C CYS A 147 -13.91 -13.43 -6.78
N THR A 148 -14.35 -12.56 -5.85
CA THR A 148 -15.46 -12.87 -4.93
C THR A 148 -16.83 -12.54 -5.51
N GLY A 149 -16.95 -11.43 -6.25
CA GLY A 149 -18.21 -10.97 -6.82
C GLY A 149 -18.55 -11.58 -8.17
N TYR A 150 -17.54 -12.00 -8.94
CA TYR A 150 -17.70 -12.50 -10.31
C TYR A 150 -16.82 -13.73 -10.58
N PRO A 151 -16.92 -14.81 -9.77
CA PRO A 151 -16.02 -15.97 -9.86
C PRO A 151 -16.09 -16.70 -11.22
N GLY A 152 -17.22 -16.63 -11.92
CA GLY A 152 -17.38 -17.20 -13.27
C GLY A 152 -16.87 -16.30 -14.41
N SER A 153 -16.30 -15.13 -14.10
CA SER A 153 -15.75 -14.24 -15.10
C SER A 153 -14.43 -14.77 -15.65
N VAL A 154 -14.16 -14.54 -16.94
CA VAL A 154 -12.87 -14.86 -17.58
C VAL A 154 -11.69 -14.13 -16.92
N TRP A 155 -11.96 -13.05 -16.19
CA TRP A 155 -10.95 -12.24 -15.49
C TRP A 155 -10.61 -12.78 -14.09
N ALA A 156 -11.40 -13.71 -13.54
CA ALA A 156 -11.23 -14.17 -12.15
C ALA A 156 -9.91 -14.92 -11.93
N GLY A 157 -9.46 -15.72 -12.91
CA GLY A 157 -8.18 -16.42 -12.85
C GLY A 157 -6.98 -15.47 -12.81
N ASP A 158 -6.85 -14.58 -13.79
CA ASP A 158 -5.76 -13.59 -13.80
C ASP A 158 -5.80 -12.68 -12.58
N SER A 159 -7.00 -12.28 -12.12
CA SER A 159 -7.15 -11.48 -10.91
C SER A 159 -6.59 -12.19 -9.67
N ALA A 160 -6.78 -13.51 -9.55
CA ALA A 160 -6.20 -14.30 -8.46
C ALA A 160 -4.67 -14.30 -8.51
N ASP A 161 -4.08 -14.50 -9.69
CA ASP A 161 -2.62 -14.45 -9.87
C ASP A 161 -2.05 -13.06 -9.52
N LYS A 162 -2.79 -11.97 -9.86
CA LYS A 162 -2.39 -10.60 -9.51
C LYS A 162 -2.52 -10.32 -8.02
N LEU A 163 -3.51 -10.91 -7.33
CA LEU A 163 -3.60 -10.82 -5.87
C LEU A 163 -2.35 -11.44 -5.24
N ASP A 164 -2.01 -12.67 -5.62
CA ASP A 164 -0.83 -13.37 -5.08
C ASP A 164 0.47 -12.59 -5.35
N HIS A 165 0.55 -11.86 -6.47
CA HIS A 165 1.66 -10.96 -6.76
C HIS A 165 1.70 -9.75 -5.81
N ILE A 166 0.56 -9.10 -5.57
CA ILE A 166 0.47 -7.94 -4.67
C ILE A 166 0.75 -8.35 -3.22
N GLU A 167 0.38 -9.56 -2.80
CA GLU A 167 0.69 -10.08 -1.45
C GLU A 167 2.20 -10.16 -1.23
N LYS A 168 2.93 -10.73 -2.19
CA LYS A 168 4.41 -10.76 -2.17
C LYS A 168 5.02 -9.37 -2.18
N LEU A 169 4.38 -8.39 -2.83
CA LEU A 169 4.82 -6.99 -2.75
C LEU A 169 4.60 -6.44 -1.34
N ASN A 170 3.45 -6.69 -0.73
CA ASN A 170 3.12 -6.20 0.62
C ASN A 170 4.08 -6.74 1.70
N GLU A 171 4.51 -8.00 1.59
CA GLU A 171 5.57 -8.57 2.43
C GLU A 171 6.87 -7.75 2.31
N ARG A 172 7.33 -7.47 1.08
CA ARG A 172 8.52 -6.64 0.84
C ARG A 172 8.37 -5.22 1.38
N TYR A 173 7.17 -4.64 1.29
CA TYR A 173 6.91 -3.32 1.88
C TYR A 173 7.02 -3.33 3.39
N THR A 174 6.51 -4.38 4.04
CA THR A 174 6.63 -4.57 5.49
C THR A 174 8.11 -4.62 5.88
N GLU A 175 8.93 -5.41 5.17
CA GLU A 175 10.38 -5.44 5.40
C GLU A 175 11.06 -4.07 5.21
N ILE A 176 10.68 -3.32 4.17
CA ILE A 176 11.25 -1.98 3.90
C ILE A 176 10.90 -1.03 5.05
N ILE A 177 9.65 -1.04 5.49
CA ILE A 177 9.18 -0.21 6.61
C ILE A 177 9.97 -0.54 7.87
N GLU A 178 10.13 -1.83 8.20
CA GLU A 178 10.91 -2.26 9.36
C GLU A 178 12.37 -1.79 9.28
N ARG A 179 13.02 -1.97 8.13
CA ARG A 179 14.41 -1.52 7.92
C ARG A 179 14.56 -0.01 8.04
N LEU A 180 13.67 0.77 7.41
CA LEU A 180 13.74 2.23 7.42
C LEU A 180 13.44 2.84 8.79
N THR A 181 12.65 2.16 9.62
CA THR A 181 12.22 2.69 10.92
C THR A 181 13.01 2.14 12.11
N GLY A 182 14.12 1.44 11.84
CA GLY A 182 15.08 1.01 12.86
C GLY A 182 14.74 -0.31 13.54
N GLY A 183 14.00 -1.20 12.87
CA GLY A 183 13.78 -2.57 13.31
C GLY A 183 15.00 -3.46 13.03
N LEU A 184 15.89 -3.59 13.99
CA LEU A 184 16.63 -4.83 14.27
C LEU A 184 16.46 -5.09 15.79
N PRO A 185 16.25 -6.34 16.23
CA PRO A 185 17.24 -7.38 16.01
C PRO A 185 16.69 -8.79 15.64
N GLU A 186 17.65 -9.57 15.12
CA GLU A 186 17.81 -11.03 15.23
C GLU A 186 16.91 -11.97 14.42
N GLN A 187 17.61 -12.67 13.51
CA GLN A 187 17.40 -14.06 13.14
C GLN A 187 16.87 -14.89 14.32
N ARG A 188 15.79 -15.62 14.10
CA ARG A 188 15.64 -17.04 14.47
C ARG A 188 14.43 -17.64 13.79
#